data_AF-A0A843HAW9-F1
#
_entry.id   AF-A0A843HAW9-F1
#
_cell.length_a   1.000
_cell.length_b   1.000
_cell.length_c   1.000
_cell.angle_alpha   90.00
_cell.angle_beta   90.00
_cell.angle_gamma   90.00
#
_symmetry.space_group_name_H-M   'P 1'
#
loop_
_entity.id
_entity.type
_entity.pdbx_description
1 polymer ?
#
loop_
_entity_poly.entity_id
_entity_poly.type
_entity_poly.pdbx_seq_one_letter_code
_entity_poly.pdbx_strand_id
1 'polypeptide(L)'
;MTRDEAKELLSIMQAYAEGKDIQFLNMDGSWVDNEDMNITPGWKYRIKPEKDYRPFEDCAELMVEFAKRFNVTNIPSYAEPLIWVKEKESDSRYLITGYENIGIYVGDMWKDLDDLYKQYVFLDGSCCGVEE
;
A
#
# COMPACT_ATOMS: atom_id res chain seq x y z
N MET A 1 -32.87 -8.69 6.29
CA MET A 1 -32.65 -8.08 4.97
C MET A 1 -33.92 -7.42 4.48
N THR A 2 -33.93 -6.08 4.48
CA THR A 2 -34.94 -5.25 3.82
C THR A 2 -34.59 -5.06 2.34
N ARG A 3 -35.50 -4.49 1.54
CA ARG A 3 -35.23 -4.18 0.13
C ARG A 3 -34.13 -3.12 -0.03
N ASP A 4 -34.01 -2.20 0.92
CA ASP A 4 -32.98 -1.15 0.86
C ASP A 4 -31.61 -1.71 1.27
N GLU A 5 -31.55 -2.58 2.29
CA GLU A 5 -30.33 -3.35 2.62
C GLU A 5 -29.86 -4.19 1.42
N ALA A 6 -30.78 -4.79 0.66
CA ALA A 6 -30.45 -5.54 -0.54
C ALA A 6 -29.86 -4.66 -1.67
N LYS A 7 -30.31 -3.41 -1.82
CA LYS A 7 -29.77 -2.47 -2.82
C LYS A 7 -28.35 -2.02 -2.46
N GLU A 8 -28.09 -1.77 -1.18
CA GLU A 8 -26.74 -1.44 -0.71
C GLU A 8 -25.77 -2.60 -0.98
N LEU A 9 -26.16 -3.83 -0.62
CA LEU A 9 -25.37 -5.03 -0.91
C LEU A 9 -25.18 -5.27 -2.41
N LEU A 10 -26.17 -4.97 -3.25
CA LEU A 10 -26.04 -5.06 -4.71
C LEU A 10 -24.91 -4.17 -5.23
N SER A 11 -24.79 -2.94 -4.70
CA SER A 11 -23.74 -2.00 -5.10
C SER A 11 -22.34 -2.50 -4.69
N ILE A 12 -22.24 -3.14 -3.51
CA ILE A 12 -21.01 -3.77 -3.03
C ILE A 12 -20.64 -4.99 -3.87
N MET A 13 -21.60 -5.85 -4.20
CA MET A 13 -21.38 -7.01 -5.09
C MET A 13 -20.92 -6.57 -6.48
N GLN A 14 -21.49 -5.49 -7.03
CA GLN A 14 -21.06 -4.94 -8.31
C GLN A 14 -19.62 -4.42 -8.24
N ALA A 15 -19.26 -3.66 -7.21
CA ALA A 15 -17.89 -3.18 -7.01
C ALA A 15 -16.87 -4.34 -6.91
N TYR A 16 -17.23 -5.43 -6.21
CA TYR A 16 -16.40 -6.62 -6.18
C TYR A 16 -16.27 -7.29 -7.55
N ALA A 17 -17.36 -7.40 -8.31
CA ALA A 17 -17.33 -7.93 -9.68
C ALA A 17 -16.47 -7.08 -10.62
N GLU A 18 -16.33 -5.77 -10.33
CA GLU A 18 -15.42 -4.84 -11.00
C GLU A 18 -13.97 -4.92 -10.49
N GLY A 19 -13.67 -5.81 -9.52
CA GLY A 19 -12.33 -6.04 -8.99
C GLY A 19 -11.91 -5.11 -7.85
N LYS A 20 -12.85 -4.38 -7.24
CA LYS A 20 -12.55 -3.51 -6.09
C LYS A 20 -12.47 -4.30 -4.79
N ASP A 21 -11.52 -3.92 -3.94
CA ASP A 21 -11.42 -4.46 -2.58
C ASP A 21 -12.60 -4.01 -1.73
N ILE A 22 -13.18 -4.95 -0.98
CA ILE A 22 -14.32 -4.72 -0.09
C ILE A 22 -13.87 -4.91 1.35
N GLN A 23 -14.39 -4.10 2.26
CA GLN A 23 -14.21 -4.23 3.70
C GLN A 23 -15.55 -4.44 4.41
N PHE A 24 -15.52 -5.15 5.54
CA PHE A 24 -16.65 -5.22 6.47
C PHE A 24 -16.29 -4.59 7.81
N LEU A 25 -17.30 -4.07 8.52
CA LEU A 25 -17.13 -3.51 9.84
C LEU A 25 -17.12 -4.63 10.88
N ASN A 26 -15.99 -4.81 11.56
CA ASN A 26 -15.82 -5.77 12.63
C ASN A 26 -16.48 -5.28 13.94
N MET A 27 -16.64 -6.18 14.91
CA MET A 27 -17.31 -5.88 16.19
C MET A 27 -16.60 -4.81 17.03
N ASP A 28 -15.29 -4.66 16.87
CA ASP A 28 -14.48 -3.63 17.52
C ASP A 28 -14.59 -2.24 16.83
N GLY A 29 -15.36 -2.14 15.75
CA GLY A 29 -15.52 -0.92 14.96
C GLY A 29 -14.42 -0.69 13.92
N SER A 30 -13.48 -1.61 13.75
CA SER A 30 -12.47 -1.56 12.68
C SER A 30 -13.02 -2.08 11.35
N TRP A 31 -12.49 -1.58 10.25
CA TRP A 31 -12.79 -2.09 8.90
C TRP A 31 -11.74 -3.13 8.52
N VAL A 32 -12.18 -4.32 8.12
CA VAL A 32 -11.33 -5.46 7.79
C VAL A 32 -11.57 -5.90 6.35
N ASP A 33 -10.51 -6.26 5.64
CA ASP A 33 -10.56 -6.72 4.25
C ASP A 33 -11.37 -8.03 4.13
N ASN A 34 -12.27 -8.09 3.15
CA ASN A 34 -13.16 -9.22 2.90
C ASN A 34 -12.66 -10.05 1.69
N GLU A 35 -11.56 -10.77 1.87
CA GLU A 35 -10.85 -11.48 0.79
C GLU A 35 -11.74 -12.52 0.07
N ASP A 36 -12.60 -13.22 0.82
CA ASP A 36 -13.47 -14.30 0.28
C ASP A 36 -14.89 -13.82 -0.09
N MET A 37 -15.17 -12.52 0.03
CA MET A 37 -16.49 -11.92 -0.22
C MET A 37 -17.68 -12.65 0.40
N ASN A 38 -17.56 -12.96 1.69
CA ASN A 38 -18.69 -13.52 2.43
C ASN A 38 -19.66 -12.41 2.86
N ILE A 39 -20.85 -12.39 2.24
CA ILE A 39 -21.88 -11.39 2.53
C ILE A 39 -22.87 -11.97 3.55
N THR A 40 -22.82 -11.42 4.76
CA THR A 40 -23.69 -11.74 5.88
C THR A 40 -24.74 -10.63 6.04
N PRO A 41 -26.04 -10.96 5.96
CA PRO A 41 -27.10 -9.98 6.21
C PRO A 41 -26.96 -9.32 7.59
N GLY A 42 -27.09 -7.99 7.62
CA GLY A 42 -26.98 -7.19 8.85
C GLY A 42 -25.56 -6.69 9.16
N TRP A 43 -24.55 -7.11 8.41
CA TRP A 43 -23.21 -6.54 8.50
C TRP A 43 -23.10 -5.30 7.61
N LYS A 44 -22.19 -4.39 7.98
CA LYS A 44 -21.90 -3.20 7.19
C LYS A 44 -20.69 -3.47 6.30
N TYR A 45 -20.83 -3.11 5.04
CA TYR A 45 -19.79 -3.24 4.03
C TYR A 45 -19.48 -1.88 3.42
N ARG A 46 -18.27 -1.73 2.92
CA ARG A 46 -17.89 -0.60 2.08
C ARG A 46 -16.88 -1.07 1.03
N ILE A 47 -16.81 -0.31 -0.05
CA ILE A 47 -15.64 -0.36 -0.93
C ILE A 47 -14.47 0.19 -0.12
N LYS A 48 -13.34 -0.52 -0.10
CA LYS A 48 -12.11 -0.06 0.54
C LYS A 48 -11.78 1.31 -0.07
N PRO A 49 -11.64 2.37 0.75
CA PRO A 49 -11.22 3.67 0.22
C PRO A 49 -9.91 3.49 -0.53
N GLU A 50 -9.87 3.92 -1.78
CA GLU A 50 -8.60 4.06 -2.49
C GLU A 50 -7.79 5.12 -1.73
N LYS A 51 -6.56 4.76 -1.40
CA LYS A 51 -5.62 5.69 -0.81
C LYS A 51 -4.88 6.35 -1.96
N ASP A 52 -4.98 7.67 -2.02
CA ASP A 52 -4.15 8.44 -2.94
C ASP A 52 -2.73 8.44 -2.40
N TYR A 53 -1.78 8.25 -3.30
CA TYR A 53 -0.36 8.25 -2.96
C TYR A 53 0.38 9.20 -3.89
N ARG A 54 1.40 9.85 -3.33
CA ARG A 54 2.37 10.65 -4.08
C ARG A 54 3.79 10.12 -3.91
N PRO A 55 4.72 10.47 -4.82
CA PRO A 55 6.14 10.27 -4.60
C PRO A 55 6.63 10.93 -3.31
N PHE A 56 7.74 10.44 -2.79
CA PHE A 56 8.46 11.09 -1.69
C PHE A 56 9.02 12.44 -2.13
N GLU A 57 9.01 13.43 -1.24
CA GLU A 57 9.63 14.75 -1.45
C GLU A 57 11.16 14.64 -1.49
N ASP A 58 11.72 13.84 -0.58
CA ASP A 58 13.15 13.56 -0.48
C ASP A 58 13.42 12.17 0.12
N CYS A 59 14.69 11.78 0.15
CA CYS A 59 15.09 10.51 0.77
C CYS A 59 14.89 10.48 2.30
N ALA A 60 14.78 11.62 2.98
CA ALA A 60 14.50 11.64 4.41
C ALA A 60 13.04 11.22 4.68
N GLU A 61 12.09 11.70 3.88
CA GLU A 61 10.69 11.29 3.92
C GLU A 61 10.52 9.80 3.61
N LEU A 62 11.23 9.30 2.58
CA LEU A 62 11.28 7.87 2.27
C LEU A 62 11.66 7.03 3.50
N MET A 63 12.72 7.44 4.20
CA MET A 63 13.24 6.70 5.35
C MET A 63 12.29 6.74 6.55
N VAL A 64 11.67 7.90 6.81
CA VAL A 64 10.67 8.06 7.88
C VAL A 64 9.45 7.19 7.60
N GLU A 65 8.91 7.23 6.39
CA GLU A 65 7.73 6.44 6.03
C GLU A 65 8.06 4.94 5.96
N PHE A 66 9.25 4.55 5.50
CA PHE A 66 9.69 3.16 5.55
C PHE A 66 9.75 2.64 7.00
N ALA A 67 10.40 3.38 7.91
CA ALA A 67 10.52 2.99 9.31
C ALA A 67 9.14 2.88 9.99
N LYS A 68 8.26 3.85 9.74
CA LYS A 68 6.87 3.85 10.22
C LYS A 68 6.08 2.66 9.68
N ARG A 69 6.16 2.39 8.38
CA ARG A 69 5.39 1.32 7.73
C ARG A 69 5.83 -0.07 8.17
N PHE A 70 7.13 -0.32 8.25
CA PHE A 70 7.69 -1.62 8.61
C PHE A 70 8.02 -1.75 10.11
N ASN A 71 7.56 -0.80 10.94
CA ASN A 71 7.79 -0.73 12.38
C ASN A 71 9.26 -0.92 12.76
N VAL A 72 10.16 -0.35 11.95
CA VAL A 72 11.61 -0.43 12.16
C VAL A 72 11.97 0.63 13.19
N THR A 73 11.96 0.24 14.46
CA THR A 73 12.40 1.10 15.57
C THR A 73 13.89 0.86 15.86
N ASN A 74 14.59 1.91 16.30
CA ASN A 74 15.98 1.84 16.73
C ASN A 74 16.97 1.35 15.65
N ILE A 75 16.87 1.89 14.44
CA ILE A 75 17.95 1.75 13.44
C ILE A 75 19.22 2.40 14.03
N PRO A 76 20.28 1.64 14.34
CA PRO A 76 21.52 2.23 14.86
C PRO A 76 22.07 3.24 13.87
N SER A 77 22.68 4.33 14.33
CA SER A 77 23.23 5.38 13.45
C SER A 77 24.31 4.90 12.47
N TYR A 78 24.77 3.65 12.60
CA TYR A 78 25.79 3.01 11.77
C TYR A 78 25.23 1.87 10.90
N ALA A 79 23.93 1.62 10.93
CA ALA A 79 23.29 0.57 10.15
C ALA A 79 22.12 1.17 9.39
N GLU A 80 22.20 1.24 8.07
CA GLU A 80 21.07 1.64 7.25
C GLU A 80 20.14 0.43 7.00
N PRO A 81 18.81 0.64 6.90
CA PRO A 81 17.89 -0.42 6.54
C PRO A 81 18.19 -0.93 5.13
N LEU A 82 18.16 -2.25 4.96
CA LEU A 82 18.20 -2.88 3.65
C LEU A 82 16.80 -2.84 3.04
N ILE A 83 16.57 -1.87 2.17
CA ILE A 83 15.28 -1.67 1.51
C ILE A 83 15.25 -2.44 0.20
N TRP A 84 14.41 -3.46 0.13
CA TRP A 84 14.15 -4.21 -1.09
C TRP A 84 12.87 -3.73 -1.75
N VAL A 85 12.92 -3.60 -3.08
CA VAL A 85 11.80 -3.25 -3.93
C VAL A 85 11.62 -4.29 -5.02
N LYS A 86 10.42 -4.40 -5.55
CA LYS A 86 10.11 -5.17 -6.75
C LYS A 86 9.55 -4.23 -7.82
N GLU A 87 9.90 -4.49 -9.06
CA GLU A 87 9.31 -3.78 -10.19
C GLU A 87 7.81 -4.11 -10.30
N LYS A 88 7.01 -3.20 -10.86
CA LYS A 88 5.57 -3.42 -11.03
C LYS A 88 5.25 -4.30 -12.24
N GLU A 89 6.01 -4.12 -13.31
CA GLU A 89 5.80 -4.82 -14.58
C GLU A 89 6.48 -6.21 -14.62
N SER A 90 7.44 -6.45 -13.72
CA SER A 90 8.16 -7.71 -13.62
C SER A 90 8.26 -8.14 -12.16
N ASP A 91 8.44 -9.44 -11.87
CA ASP A 91 8.70 -9.91 -10.50
C ASP A 91 10.20 -9.78 -10.11
N SER A 92 10.94 -8.92 -10.81
CA SER A 92 12.36 -8.67 -10.53
C SER A 92 12.51 -7.86 -9.26
N ARG A 93 13.45 -8.28 -8.41
CA ARG A 93 13.70 -7.69 -7.08
C ARG A 93 15.06 -7.03 -7.05
N TYR A 94 15.09 -5.85 -6.45
CA TYR A 94 16.29 -5.03 -6.36
C TYR A 94 16.47 -4.51 -4.95
N LEU A 95 17.73 -4.32 -4.56
CA LEU A 95 18.10 -3.68 -3.32
C LEU A 95 18.35 -2.19 -3.59
N ILE A 96 17.89 -1.29 -2.72
CA ILE A 96 18.35 0.09 -2.73
C ILE A 96 19.76 0.14 -2.13
N THR A 97 20.75 0.54 -2.93
CA THR A 97 22.17 0.48 -2.60
C THR A 97 22.80 1.83 -2.29
N GLY A 98 22.09 2.92 -2.53
CA GLY A 98 22.55 4.28 -2.25
C GLY A 98 21.42 5.28 -2.23
N TYR A 99 21.60 6.33 -1.43
CA TYR A 99 20.66 7.43 -1.26
C TYR A 99 21.39 8.76 -1.50
N GLU A 100 20.79 9.62 -2.30
CA GLU A 100 21.12 11.04 -2.43
C GLU A 100 19.93 11.86 -1.92
N ASN A 101 19.96 13.19 -2.04
CA ASN A 101 18.86 14.01 -1.52
C ASN A 101 17.51 13.71 -2.21
N ILE A 102 17.53 13.58 -3.54
CA ILE A 102 16.33 13.51 -4.40
C ILE A 102 16.31 12.25 -5.29
N GLY A 103 17.13 11.26 -4.96
CA GLY A 103 17.30 10.08 -5.79
C GLY A 103 18.00 8.95 -5.06
N ILE A 104 17.89 7.75 -5.64
CA ILE A 104 18.38 6.50 -5.07
C ILE A 104 19.04 5.64 -6.14
N TYR A 105 19.83 4.67 -5.72
CA TYR A 105 20.32 3.60 -6.57
C TYR A 105 19.51 2.33 -6.32
N VAL A 106 18.79 1.85 -7.32
CA VAL A 106 18.07 0.56 -7.31
C VAL A 106 18.96 -0.45 -8.04
N GLY A 107 19.63 -1.33 -7.28
CA GLY A 107 20.73 -2.14 -7.79
C GLY A 107 21.94 -1.27 -8.10
N ASP A 108 22.29 -1.15 -9.38
CA ASP A 108 23.35 -0.27 -9.89
C ASP A 108 22.80 0.89 -10.73
N MET A 109 21.47 1.04 -10.81
CA MET A 109 20.80 2.07 -11.61
C MET A 109 20.32 3.23 -10.74
N TRP A 110 20.69 4.45 -11.13
CA TRP A 110 20.16 5.68 -10.52
C TRP A 110 18.68 5.89 -10.92
N LYS A 111 17.86 6.30 -9.96
CA LYS A 111 16.44 6.63 -10.12
C LYS A 111 16.09 7.85 -9.27
N ASP A 112 15.24 8.72 -9.78
CA ASP A 112 14.59 9.72 -8.94
C ASP A 112 13.43 9.09 -8.14
N LEU A 113 12.87 9.85 -7.19
CA LEU A 113 11.81 9.37 -6.30
C LEU A 113 10.46 9.19 -7.01
N ASP A 114 10.23 9.86 -8.13
CA ASP A 114 9.04 9.72 -8.96
C ASP A 114 9.09 8.42 -9.78
N ASP A 115 10.26 8.10 -10.34
CA ASP A 115 10.55 6.82 -10.97
C ASP A 115 10.41 5.66 -9.98
N LEU A 116 10.92 5.80 -8.76
CA LEU A 116 10.72 4.81 -7.68
C LEU A 116 9.23 4.56 -7.44
N TYR A 117 8.46 5.64 -7.26
CA TYR A 117 7.01 5.55 -7.04
C TYR A 117 6.26 4.90 -8.21
N LYS A 118 6.62 5.26 -9.45
CA LYS A 118 5.94 4.80 -10.66
C LYS A 118 6.27 3.35 -11.01
N GLN A 119 7.52 2.95 -10.92
CA GLN A 119 8.01 1.68 -11.47
C GLN A 119 8.13 0.58 -10.42
N TYR A 120 8.19 0.91 -9.13
CA TYR A 120 8.48 -0.06 -8.08
C TYR A 120 7.43 -0.04 -6.95
N VAL A 121 7.39 -1.13 -6.21
CA VAL A 121 6.66 -1.30 -4.94
C VAL A 121 7.57 -1.99 -3.93
N PHE A 122 7.24 -1.87 -2.65
CA PHE A 122 7.89 -2.67 -1.61
C PHE A 122 7.56 -4.16 -1.79
N LEU A 123 8.31 -5.04 -1.12
CA LEU A 123 8.11 -6.49 -1.26
C LEU A 123 6.72 -6.96 -0.80
N ASP A 124 6.09 -6.26 0.15
CA ASP A 124 4.71 -6.50 0.58
C ASP A 124 3.64 -6.04 -0.43
N GLY A 125 4.05 -5.41 -1.53
CA GLY A 125 3.17 -4.87 -2.57
C GLY A 125 2.71 -3.44 -2.32
N SER A 126 3.04 -2.82 -1.19
CA SER A 126 2.69 -1.43 -0.94
C SER A 126 3.50 -0.48 -1.81
N CYS A 127 2.90 0.65 -2.20
CA CYS A 127 3.56 1.64 -3.04
C CYS A 127 4.76 2.28 -2.35
N CYS A 128 5.77 2.64 -3.15
CA CYS A 128 6.92 3.44 -2.70
C CYS A 128 6.55 4.93 -2.70
N GLY A 129 5.63 5.32 -1.81
CA GLY A 129 5.17 6.70 -1.67
C GLY A 129 4.44 6.96 -0.36
N VAL A 130 3.99 8.21 -0.19
CA VAL A 130 3.29 8.70 0.99
C VAL A 130 1.81 8.83 0.69
N GLU A 131 0.97 8.39 1.62
CA GLU A 131 -0.49 8.55 1.55
C GLU A 131 -0.84 10.05 1.68
N GLU A 132 -1.63 10.57 0.73
CA GLU A 132 -2.16 11.95 0.77
C GLU A 132 -3.41 12.09 1.63
#